data_AF-A0A5J4PKR9-F1
#
_entry.id   AF-A0A5J4PKR9-F1
#
_cell.length_a   1.000
_cell.length_b   1.000
_cell.length_c   1.000
_cell.angle_alpha   90.00
_cell.angle_beta   90.00
_cell.angle_gamma   90.00
#
_symmetry.space_group_name_H-M   'P 1'
#
loop_
_entity.id
_entity.type
_entity.pdbx_description
1 polymer ?
#
loop_
_entity_poly.entity_id
_entity_poly.type
_entity_poly.pdbx_seq_one_letter_code
_entity_poly.pdbx_strand_id
1 'polypeptide(L)'
;LNWQKSPVLLPVKIEIEGTSFYTDARLSFRESPEGDLKLRIHSIRKEPELDLPFFGVRFTDEDKKNLRETGNAGRLIEIEPLKDQKMLAFVSVDKLTNELVAVRADKIKIPETIKGVQLNDQQKQDLSEGKAVYLENMLSKKNTPFNASIQVNADMRGLEFKFDNTLGQNQSQNRQQKDIPQTFRKQELSEEQQSSLSEGRTVYVSGLTDKNGKPYNGYITWNKESAKMDFMFPGAYKEALKNGTVTPDNNHKTQVAVNSEGKTTETTKNIKEPLDKGQTQPTEKQKEKQEEKQEQK
;
A
#
# COMPACT_ATOMS: atom_id res chain seq x y z
N LEU A 1 4.31 8.84 32.50
CA LEU A 1 5.09 9.11 31.26
C LEU A 1 6.08 8.00 30.89
N ASN A 2 6.41 7.01 31.73
CA ASN A 2 7.36 5.92 31.40
C ASN A 2 8.66 6.44 30.73
N TRP A 3 9.18 7.58 31.20
CA TRP A 3 10.37 8.25 30.64
C TRP A 3 10.25 8.72 29.17
N GLN A 4 9.02 8.74 28.64
CA GLN A 4 8.66 9.27 27.32
C GLN A 4 8.07 10.68 27.44
N LYS A 5 7.99 11.38 26.31
CA LYS A 5 7.27 12.65 26.22
C LYS A 5 5.76 12.42 26.29
N SER A 6 5.00 13.42 26.72
CA SER A 6 3.53 13.39 26.66
C SER A 6 3.05 13.05 25.25
N PRO A 7 2.00 12.23 25.08
CA PRO A 7 1.52 11.83 23.75
C PRO A 7 0.78 12.97 23.02
N VAL A 8 0.48 14.05 23.74
CA VAL A 8 -0.23 15.25 23.27
C VAL A 8 0.55 16.49 23.70
N LEU A 9 0.23 17.61 23.06
CA LEU A 9 0.61 18.93 23.50
C LEU A 9 -0.22 19.32 24.72
N LEU A 10 0.44 19.94 25.69
CA LEU A 10 -0.17 20.45 26.91
C LEU A 10 0.07 21.97 26.96
N PRO A 11 -0.95 22.78 27.26
CA PRO A 11 -0.76 24.20 27.48
C PRO A 11 0.04 24.39 28.76
N VAL A 12 1.11 25.16 28.68
CA VAL A 12 1.97 25.53 29.80
C VAL A 12 2.02 27.04 29.95
N LYS A 13 1.86 27.50 31.19
CA LYS A 13 2.20 28.86 31.61
C LYS A 13 3.63 28.83 32.13
N ILE A 14 4.51 29.63 31.55
CA ILE A 14 5.87 29.81 32.02
C ILE A 14 5.99 31.23 32.57
N GLU A 15 6.54 31.34 33.77
CA GLU A 15 6.71 32.61 34.48
C GLU A 15 8.19 32.84 34.76
N ILE A 16 8.75 33.91 34.18
CA ILE A 16 10.16 34.28 34.32
C ILE A 16 10.21 35.76 34.68
N GLU A 17 10.82 36.08 35.82
CA GLU A 17 11.02 37.46 36.29
C GLU A 17 9.74 38.32 36.26
N GLY A 18 8.60 37.74 36.67
CA GLY A 18 7.30 38.42 36.68
C GLY A 18 6.61 38.52 35.32
N THR A 19 7.23 38.07 34.24
CA THR A 19 6.61 37.97 32.91
C THR A 19 6.02 36.58 32.70
N SER A 20 4.75 36.52 32.31
CA SER A 20 4.07 35.26 31.97
C SER A 20 3.94 35.10 30.46
N PHE A 21 4.29 33.93 29.95
CA PHE A 21 3.99 33.52 28.59
C PHE A 21 3.33 32.14 28.56
N TYR A 22 2.48 31.94 27.55
CA TYR A 22 1.72 30.72 27.34
C TYR A 22 2.20 30.06 26.06
N THR A 23 2.41 28.75 26.12
CA THR A 23 2.78 27.97 24.94
C THR A 23 2.26 26.55 25.09
N ASP A 24 2.10 25.86 23.98
CA ASP A 24 1.85 24.43 23.98
C ASP A 24 3.19 23.69 23.92
N ALA A 25 3.32 22.64 24.73
CA ALA A 25 4.55 21.87 24.82
C ALA A 25 4.29 20.40 25.07
N ARG A 26 5.24 19.55 24.69
CA ARG A 26 5.32 18.19 25.25
C ARG A 26 6.14 18.22 26.54
N LEU A 27 5.76 17.39 27.49
CA LEU A 27 6.46 17.26 28.77
C LEU A 27 7.16 15.91 28.87
N SER A 28 8.38 15.88 29.40
CA SER A 28 9.05 14.63 29.77
C SER A 28 9.75 14.77 31.11
N PHE A 29 10.04 13.65 31.76
CA PHE A 29 10.90 13.63 32.94
C PHE A 29 12.23 12.96 32.62
N ARG A 30 13.30 13.43 33.24
CA ARG A 30 14.62 12.79 33.22
C ARG A 30 15.17 12.70 34.62
N GLU A 31 15.77 11.56 34.92
CA GLU A 31 16.53 11.36 36.16
C GLU A 31 17.90 12.03 36.01
N SER A 32 18.35 12.75 37.03
CA SER A 32 19.72 13.22 37.11
C SER A 32 20.66 12.09 37.56
N PRO A 33 21.98 12.25 37.42
CA PRO A 33 22.95 11.29 37.96
C PRO A 33 22.76 11.02 39.47
N GLU A 34 22.19 11.98 40.19
CA GLU A 34 21.92 11.93 41.63
C GLU A 34 20.58 11.24 41.98
N GLY A 35 19.77 10.84 40.98
CA GLY A 35 18.47 10.20 41.18
C GLY A 35 17.28 11.15 41.19
N ASP A 36 17.50 12.46 41.05
CA ASP A 36 16.43 13.45 41.10
C ASP A 36 15.65 13.51 39.78
N LEU A 37 14.32 13.59 39.88
CA LEU A 37 13.45 13.70 38.72
C LEU A 37 13.33 15.16 38.26
N LYS A 38 13.88 15.46 37.07
CA LYS A 38 13.80 16.79 36.43
C LYS A 38 12.72 16.82 35.34
N LEU A 39 11.85 17.82 35.40
CA LEU A 39 10.91 18.13 34.33
C LEU A 39 11.65 18.77 33.14
N ARG A 40 11.35 18.30 31.92
CA ARG A 40 11.81 18.90 30.67
C ARG A 40 10.60 19.33 29.84
N ILE A 41 10.61 20.60 29.44
CA ILE A 41 9.58 21.21 28.60
C ILE A 41 10.10 21.24 27.15
N HIS A 42 9.31 20.70 26.23
CA HIS A 42 9.61 20.65 24.80
C HIS A 42 8.63 21.56 24.06
N SER A 43 9.03 22.80 23.83
CA SER A 43 8.21 23.80 23.13
C SER A 43 8.11 23.52 21.64
N ILE A 44 7.02 24.01 21.03
CA ILE A 44 6.80 23.92 19.59
C ILE A 44 7.75 24.87 18.85
N ARG A 45 8.34 24.37 17.77
CA ARG A 45 9.12 25.14 16.79
C ARG A 45 8.36 25.23 15.48
N LYS A 46 8.59 26.30 14.72
CA LYS A 46 8.00 26.49 13.39
C LYS A 46 8.39 25.35 12.44
N GLU A 47 9.67 24.97 12.47
CA GLU A 47 10.22 23.87 11.67
C GLU A 47 11.41 23.23 12.41
N PRO A 48 11.84 22.02 12.00
CA PRO A 48 13.04 21.40 12.55
C PRO A 48 14.29 22.20 12.19
N GLU A 49 15.14 22.44 13.17
CA GLU A 49 16.41 23.15 12.98
C GLU A 49 17.46 22.20 12.39
N LEU A 50 17.62 22.23 11.06
CA LEU A 50 18.45 21.27 10.32
C LEU A 50 19.79 21.84 9.85
N ASP A 51 19.99 23.17 9.97
CA ASP A 51 21.18 23.84 9.42
C ASP A 51 22.26 24.12 10.48
N LEU A 52 21.89 24.02 11.75
CA LEU A 52 22.83 24.04 12.88
C LEU A 52 23.37 22.64 13.20
N PRO A 53 24.59 22.54 13.77
CA PRO A 53 25.09 21.27 14.28
C PRO A 53 24.17 20.67 15.34
N PHE A 54 23.87 19.39 15.20
CA PHE A 54 23.06 18.63 16.15
C PHE A 54 23.96 17.58 16.81
N PHE A 55 24.25 17.73 18.11
CA PHE A 55 25.20 16.86 18.83
C PHE A 55 26.52 16.66 18.06
N GLY A 56 27.17 17.77 17.70
CA GLY A 56 28.49 17.76 17.06
C GLY A 56 28.51 17.41 15.57
N VAL A 57 27.40 16.94 14.98
CA VAL A 57 27.32 16.59 13.56
C VAL A 57 26.51 17.62 12.75
N ARG A 58 26.94 17.87 11.51
CA ARG A 58 26.13 18.57 10.51
C ARG A 58 25.45 17.55 9.61
N PHE A 59 24.15 17.71 9.41
CA PHE A 59 23.38 16.83 8.53
C PHE A 59 23.78 17.00 7.07
N THR A 60 23.84 15.89 6.34
CA THR A 60 23.95 15.89 4.87
C THR A 60 22.63 16.31 4.24
N ASP A 61 22.64 16.69 2.96
CA ASP A 61 21.41 17.07 2.26
C ASP A 61 20.37 15.95 2.24
N GLU A 62 20.82 14.69 2.14
CA GLU A 62 19.95 13.51 2.20
C GLU A 62 19.33 13.32 3.59
N ASP A 63 20.11 13.52 4.68
CA ASP A 63 19.56 13.48 6.04
C ASP A 63 18.47 14.54 6.21
N LYS A 64 18.75 15.77 5.76
CA LYS A 64 17.81 16.88 5.88
C LYS A 64 16.54 16.61 5.09
N LYS A 65 16.67 16.09 3.86
CA LYS A 65 15.54 15.68 3.03
C LYS A 65 14.70 14.63 3.74
N ASN A 66 15.31 13.55 4.21
CA ASN A 66 14.62 12.45 4.89
C ASN A 66 13.94 12.91 6.19
N LEU A 67 14.58 13.79 6.98
CA LEU A 67 14.00 14.36 8.19
C LEU A 67 12.79 15.27 7.89
N ARG A 68 12.81 16.03 6.78
CA ARG A 68 11.67 16.86 6.36
C ARG A 68 10.51 16.03 5.82
N GLU A 69 10.81 15.10 4.90
CA GLU A 69 9.79 14.33 4.19
C GLU A 69 9.18 13.23 5.05
N THR A 70 10.03 12.54 5.81
CA THR A 70 9.63 11.32 6.51
C THR A 70 9.66 11.47 8.03
N GLY A 71 10.33 12.49 8.57
CA GLY A 71 10.53 12.66 10.01
C GLY A 71 11.65 11.78 10.60
N ASN A 72 12.36 10.97 9.80
CA ASN A 72 13.47 10.12 10.24
C ASN A 72 14.66 10.31 9.31
N ALA A 73 15.88 10.25 9.83
CA ALA A 73 17.09 10.46 9.03
C ALA A 73 17.36 9.35 7.98
N GLY A 74 16.76 8.16 8.11
CA GLY A 74 16.94 7.07 7.14
C GLY A 74 18.21 6.24 7.32
N ARG A 75 19.07 6.59 8.27
CA ARG A 75 20.32 5.89 8.58
C ARG A 75 20.77 6.13 10.01
N LEU A 76 21.78 5.39 10.45
CA LEU A 76 22.54 5.72 11.64
C LEU A 76 23.43 6.94 11.41
N ILE A 77 23.48 7.80 12.42
CA ILE A 77 24.33 8.99 12.45
C ILE A 77 25.25 8.87 13.67
N GLU A 78 26.56 9.02 13.45
CA GLU A 78 27.51 9.21 14.55
C GLU A 78 27.31 10.62 15.13
N ILE A 79 26.87 10.67 16.38
CA ILE A 79 26.66 11.89 17.14
C ILE A 79 27.62 11.96 18.32
N GLU A 80 27.86 13.17 18.82
CA GLU A 80 28.71 13.47 19.96
C GLU A 80 27.97 14.42 20.91
N PRO A 81 27.08 13.90 21.78
CA PRO A 81 26.29 14.73 22.70
C PRO A 81 27.13 15.39 23.80
N LEU A 82 28.23 14.76 24.17
CA LEU A 82 29.25 15.26 25.08
C LEU A 82 30.60 15.14 24.38
N LYS A 83 31.49 16.09 24.64
CA LYS A 83 32.83 16.11 24.05
C LYS A 83 33.53 14.76 24.22
N ASP A 84 34.08 14.25 23.12
CA ASP A 84 34.79 12.98 22.99
C ASP A 84 33.93 11.72 23.27
N GLN A 85 32.61 11.84 23.36
CA GLN A 85 31.68 10.72 23.57
C GLN A 85 30.81 10.46 22.33
N LYS A 86 31.42 9.80 21.34
CA LYS A 86 30.77 9.43 20.09
C LYS A 86 29.89 8.20 20.23
N MET A 87 28.77 8.19 19.52
CA MET A 87 27.85 7.04 19.45
C MET A 87 27.01 7.06 18.18
N LEU A 88 26.65 5.87 17.69
CA LEU A 88 25.66 5.73 16.63
C LEU A 88 24.25 5.91 17.20
N ALA A 89 23.47 6.77 16.55
CA ALA A 89 22.11 7.06 16.94
C ALA A 89 21.16 7.10 15.75
N PHE A 90 19.91 6.72 16.02
CA PHE A 90 18.78 7.10 15.18
C PHE A 90 18.41 8.55 15.47
N VAL A 91 18.10 9.31 14.43
CA VAL A 91 17.67 10.71 14.54
C VAL A 91 16.31 10.86 13.87
N SER A 92 15.38 11.49 14.58
CA SER A 92 14.02 11.74 14.13
C SER A 92 13.54 13.14 14.53
N VAL A 93 12.49 13.61 13.88
CA VAL A 93 11.74 14.80 14.24
C VAL A 93 10.54 14.39 15.10
N ASP A 94 10.40 15.01 16.25
CA ASP A 94 9.15 15.00 17.02
C ASP A 94 8.09 15.81 16.26
N LYS A 95 7.13 15.11 15.66
CA LYS A 95 6.11 15.71 14.77
C LYS A 95 5.20 16.73 15.45
N LEU A 96 5.10 16.74 16.78
CA LEU A 96 4.26 17.70 17.50
C LEU A 96 5.01 18.99 17.84
N THR A 97 6.34 18.92 17.98
CA THR A 97 7.15 20.06 18.45
C THR A 97 8.20 20.52 17.44
N ASN A 98 8.41 19.78 16.37
CA ASN A 98 9.54 19.94 15.43
C ASN A 98 10.92 19.86 16.12
N GLU A 99 11.01 19.27 17.32
CA GLU A 99 12.28 19.02 17.99
C GLU A 99 13.02 17.84 17.32
N LEU A 100 14.32 18.00 17.06
CA LEU A 100 15.18 16.88 16.73
C LEU A 100 15.45 16.01 17.96
N VAL A 101 15.28 14.71 17.80
CA VAL A 101 15.47 13.72 18.85
C VAL A 101 16.46 12.67 18.38
N ALA A 102 17.39 12.30 19.26
CA ALA A 102 18.31 11.19 19.04
C ALA A 102 18.12 10.10 20.09
N VAL A 103 18.24 8.85 19.64
CA VAL A 103 18.32 7.68 20.52
C VAL A 103 19.46 6.79 20.04
N ARG A 104 20.30 6.36 20.98
CA ARG A 104 21.39 5.42 20.70
C ARG A 104 20.88 4.15 20.04
N ALA A 105 21.62 3.68 19.04
CA ALA A 105 21.26 2.48 18.29
C ALA A 105 21.10 1.26 19.21
N ASP A 106 22.01 1.08 20.16
CA ASP A 106 22.04 -0.04 21.12
C ASP A 106 20.88 -0.07 22.12
N LYS A 107 20.07 1.00 22.20
CA LYS A 107 18.86 1.06 23.03
C LYS A 107 17.60 0.61 22.31
N ILE A 108 17.67 0.36 21.01
CA ILE A 108 16.55 -0.11 20.20
C ILE A 108 16.79 -1.56 19.82
N LYS A 109 15.83 -2.42 20.16
CA LYS A 109 15.85 -3.83 19.77
C LYS A 109 14.88 -4.04 18.61
N ILE A 110 15.39 -4.55 17.50
CA ILE A 110 14.56 -4.97 16.37
C ILE A 110 13.99 -6.36 16.71
N PRO A 111 12.66 -6.55 16.69
CA PRO A 111 12.04 -7.84 16.96
C PRO A 111 12.19 -8.79 15.78
N GLU A 112 12.12 -10.10 16.02
CA GLU A 112 12.09 -11.12 14.95
C GLU A 112 10.78 -11.10 14.15
N THR A 113 9.68 -10.72 14.79
CA THR A 113 8.34 -10.69 14.18
C THR A 113 7.69 -9.33 14.42
N ILE A 114 7.08 -8.78 13.38
CA ILE A 114 6.28 -7.55 13.45
C ILE A 114 4.85 -7.88 13.03
N LYS A 115 3.90 -7.74 13.96
CA LYS A 115 2.46 -7.90 13.68
C LYS A 115 2.11 -9.22 12.94
N GLY A 116 2.77 -10.31 13.30
CA GLY A 116 2.54 -11.63 12.72
C GLY A 116 3.41 -11.94 11.48
N VAL A 117 4.18 -10.99 10.97
CA VAL A 117 5.12 -11.19 9.85
C VAL A 117 6.53 -11.43 10.42
N GLN A 118 7.14 -12.56 10.05
CA GLN A 118 8.53 -12.86 10.39
C GLN A 118 9.47 -12.05 9.49
N LEU A 119 10.44 -11.36 10.10
CA LEU A 119 11.45 -10.63 9.36
C LEU A 119 12.54 -11.56 8.85
N ASN A 120 12.99 -11.32 7.61
CA ASN A 120 14.21 -11.92 7.11
C ASN A 120 15.45 -11.14 7.57
N ASP A 121 16.65 -11.70 7.35
CA ASP A 121 17.89 -11.12 7.84
C ASP A 121 18.20 -9.75 7.22
N GLN A 122 17.90 -9.57 5.93
CA GLN A 122 18.07 -8.28 5.25
C GLN A 122 17.16 -7.20 5.86
N GLN A 123 15.90 -7.52 6.12
CA GLN A 123 14.94 -6.60 6.74
C GLN A 123 15.35 -6.22 8.17
N LYS A 124 15.85 -7.19 8.96
CA LYS A 124 16.39 -6.93 10.30
C LYS A 124 17.60 -6.01 10.22
N GLN A 125 18.51 -6.28 9.29
CA GLN A 125 19.69 -5.45 9.07
C GLN A 125 19.29 -4.02 8.67
N ASP A 126 18.42 -3.87 7.68
CA ASP A 126 17.99 -2.56 7.19
C ASP A 126 17.33 -1.72 8.30
N LEU A 127 16.46 -2.32 9.12
CA LEU A 127 15.88 -1.64 10.28
C LEU A 127 16.94 -1.27 11.32
N SER A 128 17.93 -2.14 11.57
CA SER A 128 19.02 -1.86 12.51
C SER A 128 19.95 -0.74 12.04
N GLU A 129 20.05 -0.55 10.73
CA GLU A 129 20.79 0.54 10.09
C GLU A 129 19.97 1.83 9.96
N GLY A 130 18.67 1.80 10.30
CA GLY A 130 17.78 2.97 10.31
C GLY A 130 16.99 3.18 9.02
N LYS A 131 17.10 2.26 8.06
CA LYS A 131 16.35 2.28 6.81
C LYS A 131 14.90 1.87 7.04
N ALA A 132 14.03 2.27 6.13
CA ALA A 132 12.65 1.81 6.11
C ALA A 132 12.53 0.45 5.41
N VAL A 133 11.66 -0.41 5.93
CA VAL A 133 11.33 -1.73 5.35
C VAL A 133 9.83 -1.80 5.12
N TYR A 134 9.42 -2.07 3.89
CA TYR A 134 8.02 -2.29 3.56
C TYR A 134 7.63 -3.74 3.90
N LEU A 135 6.55 -3.89 4.67
CA LEU A 135 6.00 -5.18 5.07
C LEU A 135 4.55 -5.29 4.63
N GLU A 136 4.18 -6.49 4.19
CA GLU A 136 2.83 -6.82 3.74
C GLU A 136 2.17 -7.85 4.64
N ASN A 137 0.84 -7.91 4.61
CA ASN A 137 0.04 -8.92 5.32
C ASN A 137 0.23 -8.93 6.84
N MET A 138 0.60 -7.78 7.42
CA MET A 138 0.63 -7.59 8.87
C MET A 138 -0.78 -7.61 9.45
N LEU A 139 -0.94 -8.12 10.66
CA LEU A 139 -2.24 -8.25 11.31
C LEU A 139 -2.47 -7.15 12.36
N SER A 140 -3.59 -6.45 12.22
CA SER A 140 -4.06 -5.51 13.23
C SER A 140 -4.53 -6.25 14.49
N LYS A 141 -4.80 -5.52 15.59
CA LYS A 141 -5.41 -6.11 16.80
C LYS A 141 -6.76 -6.80 16.53
N LYS A 142 -7.43 -6.45 15.42
CA LYS A 142 -8.70 -7.03 14.98
C LYS A 142 -8.52 -8.09 13.88
N ASN A 143 -7.29 -8.61 13.69
CA ASN A 143 -6.92 -9.58 12.65
C ASN A 143 -7.23 -9.10 11.21
N THR A 144 -7.23 -7.80 10.98
CA THR A 144 -7.34 -7.24 9.63
C THR A 144 -5.94 -7.13 9.02
N PRO A 145 -5.69 -7.71 7.83
CA PRO A 145 -4.43 -7.53 7.12
C PRO A 145 -4.21 -6.08 6.72
N PHE A 146 -2.98 -5.61 6.82
CA PHE A 146 -2.55 -4.30 6.33
C PHE A 146 -1.08 -4.33 5.94
N ASN A 147 -0.68 -3.35 5.12
CA ASN A 147 0.69 -3.14 4.69
C ASN A 147 1.18 -1.79 5.20
N ALA A 148 2.47 -1.66 5.49
CA ALA A 148 3.08 -0.40 5.88
C ALA A 148 4.60 -0.44 5.71
N SER A 149 5.17 0.74 5.51
CA SER A 149 6.61 0.97 5.65
C SER A 149 6.96 1.13 7.12
N ILE A 150 7.86 0.30 7.62
CA ILE A 150 8.29 0.28 9.02
C ILE A 150 9.68 0.88 9.12
N GLN A 151 9.90 1.75 10.10
CA GLN A 151 11.21 2.36 10.33
C GLN A 151 11.41 2.66 11.83
N VAL A 152 12.66 2.66 12.30
CA VAL A 152 12.96 3.15 13.65
C VAL A 152 12.70 4.65 13.72
N ASN A 153 12.00 5.08 14.78
CA ASN A 153 11.74 6.47 15.12
C ASN A 153 12.29 6.76 16.54
N ALA A 154 13.19 7.74 16.63
CA ALA A 154 13.87 8.11 17.86
C ALA A 154 12.94 8.75 18.89
N ASP A 155 11.93 9.52 18.48
CA ASP A 155 10.96 10.12 19.40
C ASP A 155 10.07 9.05 20.05
N MET A 156 9.62 8.08 19.25
CA MET A 156 8.86 6.92 19.73
C MET A 156 9.71 5.90 20.49
N ARG A 157 11.05 5.99 20.38
CA ARG A 157 12.01 5.01 20.89
C ARG A 157 11.69 3.58 20.42
N GLY A 158 11.29 3.43 19.16
CA GLY A 158 10.86 2.15 18.64
C GLY A 158 10.48 2.21 17.17
N LEU A 159 9.68 1.24 16.72
CA LEU A 159 9.24 1.14 15.34
C LEU A 159 8.00 2.01 15.08
N GLU A 160 8.10 2.87 14.08
CA GLU A 160 7.00 3.64 13.53
C GLU A 160 6.44 2.91 12.30
N PHE A 161 5.11 2.92 12.19
CA PHE A 161 4.38 2.40 11.03
C PHE A 161 3.99 3.60 10.17
N LYS A 162 4.59 3.71 8.99
CA LYS A 162 4.20 4.67 7.97
C LYS A 162 3.31 3.95 6.98
N PHE A 163 2.03 4.20 7.14
CA PHE A 163 1.07 3.85 6.11
C PHE A 163 1.27 4.86 5.00
N ASP A 164 1.51 4.38 3.78
CA ASP A 164 1.43 5.27 2.64
C ASP A 164 -0.01 5.77 2.60
N ASN A 165 -0.22 7.03 2.99
CA ASN A 165 -1.51 7.73 2.87
C ASN A 165 -1.95 7.86 1.40
N THR A 166 -1.18 7.29 0.47
CA THR A 166 -1.57 7.03 -0.90
C THR A 166 -2.72 6.05 -1.03
N LEU A 167 -2.98 5.22 -0.02
CA LEU A 167 -4.19 4.39 0.09
C LEU A 167 -5.45 5.19 0.42
N GLY A 168 -5.31 6.50 0.69
CA GLY A 168 -6.39 7.49 0.72
C GLY A 168 -6.38 8.47 -0.45
N GLN A 169 -5.24 8.73 -1.14
CA GLN A 169 -5.24 9.74 -2.22
C GLN A 169 -4.09 9.78 -3.24
N ASN A 170 -3.11 8.86 -3.30
CA ASN A 170 -1.93 9.05 -4.18
C ASN A 170 -1.19 7.76 -4.60
N GLN A 171 -1.86 6.79 -5.22
CA GLN A 171 -1.17 5.77 -6.05
C GLN A 171 -0.66 6.39 -7.36
N SER A 172 0.10 7.49 -7.26
CA SER A 172 0.58 8.29 -8.39
C SER A 172 1.97 8.80 -8.09
N GLN A 173 3.00 7.99 -8.38
CA GLN A 173 4.31 8.41 -8.95
C GLN A 173 5.36 7.29 -8.78
N ASN A 174 5.17 6.23 -9.56
CA ASN A 174 6.19 5.40 -10.23
C ASN A 174 5.66 4.00 -10.57
N ARG A 175 4.50 3.97 -11.26
CA ARG A 175 4.28 2.96 -12.29
C ARG A 175 3.82 3.67 -13.55
N GLN A 176 4.72 3.79 -14.52
CA GLN A 176 4.31 3.83 -15.92
C GLN A 176 3.75 2.45 -16.29
N GLN A 177 2.59 2.11 -15.71
CA GLN A 177 1.61 1.10 -16.11
C GLN A 177 0.59 1.07 -14.97
N LYS A 178 -0.62 1.62 -15.21
CA LYS A 178 -1.78 1.39 -14.34
C LYS A 178 -2.11 -0.10 -14.47
N ASP A 179 -1.50 -0.92 -13.62
CA ASP A 179 -1.77 -2.36 -13.59
C ASP A 179 -3.22 -2.56 -13.21
N ILE A 180 -3.93 -3.27 -14.08
CA ILE A 180 -5.29 -3.69 -13.82
C ILE A 180 -5.27 -4.64 -12.63
N PRO A 181 -6.19 -4.48 -11.65
CA PRO A 181 -6.27 -5.37 -10.51
C PRO A 181 -6.20 -6.84 -10.94
N GLN A 182 -5.32 -7.61 -10.31
CA GLN A 182 -5.16 -9.05 -10.53
C GLN A 182 -6.43 -9.85 -10.11
N THR A 183 -7.31 -9.22 -9.31
CA THR A 183 -8.54 -9.86 -8.82
C THR A 183 -9.75 -8.93 -8.94
N PHE A 184 -10.92 -9.51 -9.13
CA PHE A 184 -12.21 -8.84 -9.05
C PHE A 184 -13.16 -9.60 -8.12
N ARG A 185 -13.58 -8.96 -7.02
CA ARG A 185 -14.49 -9.55 -6.00
C ARG A 185 -14.05 -10.96 -5.53
N LYS A 186 -12.75 -11.12 -5.24
CA LYS A 186 -12.09 -12.38 -4.82
C LYS A 186 -11.94 -13.45 -5.92
N GLN A 187 -12.30 -13.14 -7.16
CA GLN A 187 -12.00 -13.98 -8.32
C GLN A 187 -10.68 -13.51 -8.94
N GLU A 188 -9.74 -14.41 -9.19
CA GLU A 188 -8.50 -14.11 -9.92
C GLU A 188 -8.81 -13.88 -11.41
N LEU A 189 -8.16 -12.86 -11.99
CA LEU A 189 -8.22 -12.57 -13.42
C LEU A 189 -6.99 -13.13 -14.11
N SER A 190 -7.18 -13.86 -15.21
CA SER A 190 -6.05 -14.34 -16.01
C SER A 190 -5.29 -13.18 -16.67
N GLU A 191 -4.05 -13.43 -17.10
CA GLU A 191 -3.24 -12.44 -17.82
C GLU A 191 -3.94 -11.93 -19.09
N GLU A 192 -4.65 -12.80 -19.81
CA GLU A 192 -5.45 -12.44 -20.99
C GLU A 192 -6.62 -11.50 -20.65
N GLN A 193 -7.28 -11.74 -19.51
CA GLN A 193 -8.36 -10.89 -19.02
C GLN A 193 -7.82 -9.51 -18.64
N GLN A 194 -6.68 -9.46 -17.96
CA GLN A 194 -6.02 -8.20 -17.58
C GLN A 194 -5.57 -7.41 -18.81
N SER A 195 -4.96 -8.09 -19.79
CA SER A 195 -4.58 -7.50 -21.07
C SER A 195 -5.81 -6.92 -21.80
N SER A 196 -6.89 -7.69 -21.91
CA SER A 196 -8.13 -7.24 -22.56
C SER A 196 -8.74 -6.02 -21.87
N LEU A 197 -8.76 -6.00 -20.54
CA LEU A 197 -9.23 -4.87 -19.76
C LEU A 197 -8.31 -3.64 -19.95
N SER A 198 -7.00 -3.82 -20.16
CA SER A 198 -6.03 -2.73 -20.37
C SER A 198 -6.29 -1.98 -21.67
N GLU A 199 -6.78 -2.73 -22.65
CA GLU A 199 -7.18 -2.25 -23.96
C GLU A 199 -8.60 -1.66 -23.95
N GLY A 200 -9.28 -1.64 -22.80
CA GLY A 200 -10.64 -1.12 -22.65
C GLY A 200 -11.73 -2.07 -23.14
N ARG A 201 -11.42 -3.36 -23.30
CA ARG A 201 -12.41 -4.38 -23.65
C ARG A 201 -13.16 -4.85 -22.41
N THR A 202 -14.33 -5.41 -22.64
CA THR A 202 -15.20 -6.02 -21.64
C THR A 202 -14.96 -7.51 -21.57
N VAL A 203 -14.70 -8.00 -20.36
CA VAL A 203 -14.32 -9.38 -20.07
C VAL A 203 -15.40 -10.08 -19.25
N TYR A 204 -15.66 -11.35 -19.54
CA TYR A 204 -16.56 -12.17 -18.73
C TYR A 204 -15.87 -12.73 -17.48
N VAL A 205 -16.56 -12.70 -16.35
CA VAL A 205 -16.11 -13.27 -15.07
C VAL A 205 -17.20 -14.15 -14.48
N SER A 206 -16.82 -15.39 -14.12
CA SER A 206 -17.68 -16.37 -13.47
C SER A 206 -17.26 -16.67 -12.04
N GLY A 207 -18.18 -17.25 -11.25
CA GLY A 207 -17.86 -17.73 -9.90
C GLY A 207 -17.88 -16.63 -8.83
N LEU A 208 -18.46 -15.47 -9.13
CA LEU A 208 -18.62 -14.38 -8.15
C LEU A 208 -19.63 -14.78 -7.08
N THR A 209 -19.42 -14.38 -5.83
CA THR A 209 -20.34 -14.71 -4.73
C THR A 209 -21.06 -13.46 -4.22
N ASP A 210 -22.38 -13.53 -4.06
CA ASP A 210 -23.19 -12.42 -3.51
C ASP A 210 -23.09 -12.37 -1.96
N LYS A 211 -23.73 -11.38 -1.34
CA LYS A 211 -23.74 -11.25 0.13
C LYS A 211 -24.37 -12.44 0.86
N ASN A 212 -25.17 -13.24 0.16
CA ASN A 212 -25.87 -14.41 0.67
C ASN A 212 -25.17 -15.73 0.30
N GLY A 213 -23.97 -15.69 -0.29
CA GLY A 213 -23.25 -16.88 -0.71
C GLY A 213 -23.69 -17.47 -2.06
N LYS A 214 -24.60 -16.83 -2.78
CA LYS A 214 -25.07 -17.34 -4.08
C LYS A 214 -24.09 -16.99 -5.20
N PRO A 215 -23.71 -17.95 -6.05
CA PRO A 215 -22.85 -17.69 -7.19
C PRO A 215 -23.60 -16.89 -8.27
N TYR A 216 -22.93 -15.92 -8.88
CA TYR A 216 -23.39 -15.20 -10.06
C TYR A 216 -22.22 -14.89 -10.97
N ASN A 217 -22.54 -14.52 -12.22
CA ASN A 217 -21.56 -14.22 -13.25
C ASN A 217 -21.91 -12.88 -13.89
N GLY A 218 -20.95 -12.26 -14.57
CA GLY A 218 -21.20 -11.05 -15.33
C GLY A 218 -19.97 -10.59 -16.08
N TYR A 219 -20.00 -9.33 -16.48
CA TYR A 219 -19.01 -8.73 -17.36
C TYR A 219 -18.36 -7.56 -16.64
N ILE A 220 -17.04 -7.41 -16.80
CA ILE A 220 -16.28 -6.30 -16.24
C ILE A 220 -15.59 -5.48 -17.33
N THR A 221 -15.50 -4.18 -17.10
CA THR A 221 -14.73 -3.26 -17.94
C THR A 221 -13.86 -2.40 -17.03
N TRP A 222 -12.66 -2.04 -17.49
CA TRP A 222 -11.78 -1.11 -16.77
C TRP A 222 -12.06 0.34 -17.16
N ASN A 223 -12.52 1.13 -16.19
CA ASN A 223 -12.70 2.56 -16.35
C ASN A 223 -11.36 3.27 -16.08
N LYS A 224 -10.69 3.71 -17.16
CA LYS A 224 -9.34 4.31 -17.09
C LYS A 224 -9.29 5.63 -16.32
N GLU A 225 -10.38 6.40 -16.36
CA GLU A 225 -10.51 7.72 -15.71
C GLU A 225 -10.67 7.57 -14.21
N SER A 226 -11.59 6.71 -13.76
CA SER A 226 -11.84 6.49 -12.33
C SER A 226 -11.00 5.38 -11.70
N ALA A 227 -10.19 4.66 -12.49
CA ALA A 227 -9.39 3.50 -12.08
C ALA A 227 -10.22 2.44 -11.34
N LYS A 228 -11.41 2.12 -11.86
CA LYS A 228 -12.35 1.17 -11.26
C LYS A 228 -12.81 0.12 -12.27
N MET A 229 -13.18 -1.05 -11.75
CA MET A 229 -13.88 -2.09 -12.50
C MET A 229 -15.38 -1.81 -12.48
N ASP A 230 -15.94 -1.56 -13.65
CA ASP A 230 -17.38 -1.50 -13.85
C ASP A 230 -17.92 -2.91 -14.08
N PHE A 231 -19.03 -3.27 -13.45
CA PHE A 231 -19.65 -4.59 -13.58
C PHE A 231 -21.03 -4.49 -14.22
N MET A 232 -21.31 -5.37 -15.17
CA MET A 232 -22.58 -5.50 -15.85
C MET A 232 -23.11 -6.92 -15.74
N PHE A 233 -24.39 -7.06 -15.39
CA PHE A 233 -25.09 -8.33 -15.55
C PHE A 233 -25.32 -8.65 -17.03
N PRO A 234 -25.54 -9.93 -17.41
CA PRO A 234 -25.71 -10.33 -18.80
C PRO A 234 -26.77 -9.56 -19.60
N GLY A 235 -27.88 -9.16 -18.95
CA GLY A 235 -28.90 -8.32 -19.57
C GLY A 235 -28.37 -6.93 -19.96
N ALA A 236 -27.74 -6.24 -19.02
CA ALA A 236 -27.16 -4.91 -19.24
C ALA A 236 -26.01 -4.95 -20.26
N TYR A 237 -25.18 -6.00 -20.24
CA TYR A 237 -24.13 -6.19 -21.23
C TYR A 237 -24.69 -6.34 -22.65
N LYS A 238 -25.78 -7.11 -22.83
CA LYS A 238 -26.42 -7.28 -24.13
C LYS A 238 -26.96 -5.97 -24.70
N GLU A 239 -27.52 -5.12 -23.85
CA GLU A 239 -27.99 -3.78 -24.25
C GLU A 239 -26.83 -2.84 -24.57
N ALA A 240 -25.79 -2.83 -23.73
CA ALA A 240 -24.58 -2.05 -23.97
C ALA A 240 -23.88 -2.44 -25.28
N LEU A 241 -23.84 -3.73 -25.60
CA LEU A 241 -23.26 -4.24 -26.84
C LEU A 241 -24.07 -3.78 -28.06
N LYS A 242 -25.39 -3.83 -28.00
CA LYS A 242 -26.28 -3.32 -29.07
C LYS A 242 -26.10 -1.83 -29.31
N ASN A 243 -25.88 -1.07 -28.24
CA ASN A 243 -25.72 0.39 -28.30
C ASN A 243 -24.28 0.82 -28.61
N GLY A 244 -23.34 -0.14 -28.80
CA GLY A 244 -21.95 0.14 -29.10
C GLY A 244 -21.18 0.80 -27.95
N THR A 245 -21.68 0.74 -26.71
CA THR A 245 -21.04 1.38 -25.55
C THR A 245 -19.97 0.50 -24.90
N VAL A 246 -19.86 -0.76 -25.31
CA VAL A 246 -18.86 -1.73 -24.82
C VAL A 246 -18.24 -2.50 -25.98
N THR A 247 -16.99 -2.91 -25.81
CA THR A 247 -16.25 -3.71 -26.80
C THR A 247 -15.89 -5.08 -26.22
N PRO A 248 -16.36 -6.21 -26.77
CA PRO A 248 -16.03 -7.54 -26.26
C PRO A 248 -14.54 -7.87 -26.40
N ASP A 249 -14.02 -8.69 -25.47
CA ASP A 249 -12.70 -9.32 -25.60
C ASP A 249 -12.62 -10.32 -26.76
N ASN A 250 -11.40 -10.72 -27.15
CA ASN A 250 -11.20 -11.61 -28.30
C ASN A 250 -11.71 -13.03 -28.07
N ASN A 251 -11.70 -13.51 -26.82
CA ASN A 251 -12.21 -14.83 -26.44
C ASN A 251 -13.75 -14.88 -26.57
N HIS A 252 -14.46 -13.79 -26.27
CA HIS A 252 -15.91 -13.65 -26.43
C HIS A 252 -16.34 -13.22 -27.83
N LYS A 253 -15.52 -12.54 -28.63
CA LYS A 253 -15.87 -12.22 -30.03
C LYS A 253 -16.19 -13.48 -30.83
N THR A 254 -15.41 -14.54 -30.64
CA THR A 254 -15.61 -15.83 -31.33
C THR A 254 -16.88 -16.54 -30.87
N GLN A 255 -17.20 -16.48 -29.57
CA GLN A 255 -18.40 -17.09 -29.01
C GLN A 255 -19.69 -16.31 -29.34
N VAL A 256 -19.66 -14.98 -29.30
CA VAL A 256 -20.80 -14.12 -29.61
C VAL A 256 -21.11 -14.12 -31.12
N ALA A 257 -20.08 -14.14 -31.98
CA ALA A 257 -20.26 -14.25 -33.43
C ALA A 257 -20.97 -15.55 -33.83
N VAL A 258 -20.59 -16.67 -33.23
CA VAL A 258 -21.17 -18.00 -33.49
C VAL A 258 -22.55 -18.16 -32.85
N ASN A 259 -22.74 -17.70 -31.60
CA ASN A 259 -23.96 -17.97 -30.84
C ASN A 259 -25.06 -16.89 -30.96
N SER A 260 -24.73 -15.65 -31.36
CA SER A 260 -25.69 -14.53 -31.40
C SER A 260 -25.83 -13.83 -32.75
N GLU A 261 -24.77 -13.77 -33.58
CA GLU A 261 -24.80 -13.07 -34.87
C GLU A 261 -24.85 -13.99 -36.09
N GLY A 262 -24.66 -15.31 -35.92
CA GLY A 262 -24.64 -16.27 -37.03
C GLY A 262 -23.46 -16.10 -38.00
N LYS A 263 -22.43 -15.34 -37.64
CA LYS A 263 -21.22 -15.14 -38.45
C LYS A 263 -20.19 -16.19 -38.08
N THR A 264 -19.80 -17.01 -39.05
CA THR A 264 -18.82 -18.09 -38.87
C THR A 264 -17.45 -17.72 -39.44
N THR A 265 -16.38 -18.19 -38.78
CA THR A 265 -14.99 -18.19 -39.28
C THR A 265 -14.70 -19.52 -40.00
N GLU A 266 -13.58 -19.65 -40.73
CA GLU A 266 -13.25 -20.91 -41.43
C GLU A 266 -13.25 -22.14 -40.50
N THR A 267 -12.86 -21.98 -39.23
CA THR A 267 -12.85 -23.05 -38.21
C THR A 267 -14.21 -23.35 -37.58
N THR A 268 -15.22 -22.48 -37.79
CA THR A 268 -16.56 -22.60 -37.19
C THR A 268 -17.69 -22.68 -38.21
N LYS A 269 -17.35 -22.68 -39.52
CA LYS A 269 -18.26 -22.56 -40.66
C LYS A 269 -19.37 -23.60 -40.71
N ASN A 270 -19.13 -24.79 -40.18
CA ASN A 270 -20.08 -25.91 -40.25
C ASN A 270 -20.69 -26.29 -38.89
N ILE A 271 -20.40 -25.53 -37.83
CA ILE A 271 -20.83 -25.87 -36.47
C ILE A 271 -22.30 -25.50 -36.25
N LYS A 272 -23.16 -26.52 -36.12
CA LYS A 272 -24.59 -26.35 -35.78
C LYS A 272 -24.87 -26.23 -34.28
N GLU A 273 -23.96 -26.73 -33.45
CA GLU A 273 -24.10 -26.67 -31.99
C GLU A 273 -23.40 -25.42 -31.42
N PRO A 274 -24.03 -24.70 -30.48
CA PRO A 274 -23.41 -23.54 -29.84
C PRO A 274 -22.08 -23.92 -29.18
N LEU A 275 -21.10 -23.01 -29.23
CA LEU A 275 -19.87 -23.18 -28.45
C LEU A 275 -20.17 -23.02 -26.97
N ASP A 276 -19.64 -23.91 -26.15
CA ASP A 276 -19.73 -23.87 -24.69
C ASP A 276 -18.88 -22.75 -24.10
N LYS A 277 -19.20 -22.30 -22.89
CA LYS A 277 -18.56 -21.12 -22.26
C LYS A 277 -17.05 -21.31 -22.14
N GLY A 278 -16.27 -20.35 -22.66
CA GLY A 278 -14.80 -20.39 -22.64
C GLY A 278 -14.17 -21.18 -23.80
N GLN A 279 -14.99 -21.68 -24.73
CA GLN A 279 -14.54 -22.44 -25.87
C GLN A 279 -14.27 -21.52 -27.09
N THR A 280 -13.04 -21.53 -27.59
CA THR A 280 -12.63 -20.75 -28.77
C THR A 280 -12.62 -21.58 -30.07
N GLN A 281 -12.68 -22.91 -29.98
CA GLN A 281 -12.77 -23.85 -31.11
C GLN A 281 -13.67 -25.05 -30.77
N PRO A 282 -14.37 -25.66 -31.74
CA PRO A 282 -15.15 -26.89 -31.51
C PRO A 282 -14.31 -28.00 -30.87
N THR A 283 -14.89 -28.69 -29.89
CA THR A 283 -14.27 -29.87 -29.27
C THR A 283 -14.25 -31.03 -30.27
N GLU A 284 -13.34 -31.99 -30.09
CA GLU A 284 -13.28 -33.20 -30.94
C GLU A 284 -14.64 -33.91 -31.02
N LYS A 285 -15.34 -34.04 -29.89
CA LYS A 285 -16.70 -34.62 -29.85
C LYS A 285 -17.73 -33.86 -30.67
N GLN A 286 -17.60 -32.53 -30.77
CA GLN A 286 -18.48 -31.70 -31.59
C GLN A 286 -18.11 -31.77 -33.08
N LYS A 287 -16.83 -32.03 -33.40
CA LYS A 287 -16.37 -32.30 -34.77
C LYS A 287 -16.83 -33.69 -35.23
N GLU A 288 -16.62 -34.73 -34.43
CA GLU A 288 -17.05 -36.10 -34.74
C GLU A 288 -18.57 -36.19 -34.98
N LYS A 289 -19.39 -35.61 -34.09
CA LYS A 289 -20.85 -35.55 -34.27
C LYS A 289 -21.30 -34.79 -35.53
N GLN A 290 -20.44 -33.94 -36.07
CA GLN A 290 -20.71 -33.13 -37.25
C GLN A 290 -20.35 -33.88 -38.53
N GLU A 291 -19.23 -34.61 -38.50
CA GLU A 291 -18.77 -35.52 -39.55
C GLU A 291 -19.74 -36.70 -39.69
N GLU A 292 -20.17 -37.33 -38.59
CA GLU A 292 -21.19 -38.41 -38.62
C GLU A 292 -22.53 -37.95 -39.22
N LYS A 293 -22.92 -36.69 -38.99
CA LYS A 293 -24.14 -36.09 -39.57
C LYS A 293 -23.99 -35.65 -41.02
N GLN A 294 -22.76 -35.50 -41.51
CA GLN A 294 -22.47 -35.21 -42.92
C GLN A 294 -22.35 -36.48 -43.75
N GLU A 295 -21.83 -37.58 -43.18
CA GLU A 295 -21.75 -38.89 -43.86
C GLU A 295 -23.09 -39.63 -43.96
N GLN A 296 -24.09 -39.26 -43.14
CA GLN A 296 -25.46 -39.81 -43.20
C GLN A 296 -26.42 -39.03 -44.13
N LYS A 297 -25.92 -38.11 -44.95
CA LYS A 297 -26.69 -37.32 -45.92
C LYS A 297 -26.27 -37.60 -47.35
#